data_AF-A0A2E8WNP9-F1
#
_entry.id   AF-A0A2E8WNP9-F1
#
_cell.length_a   1.000
_cell.length_b   1.000
_cell.length_c   1.000
_cell.angle_alpha   90.00
_cell.angle_beta   90.00
_cell.angle_gamma   90.00
#
_symmetry.space_group_name_H-M   'P 1'
#
loop_
_entity.id
_entity.type
_entity.pdbx_description
1 polymer ?
#
loop_
_entity_poly.entity_id
_entity_poly.type
_entity_poly.pdbx_seq_one_letter_code
_entity_poly.pdbx_strand_id
1 'polypeptide(L)'
;MEQAHQAMQDRLLTEPEDRNALFYYRSVLQIDPHHHGAREGIHQIVELYLTWALEAIDDLAFTKANLWLERAALADPKAPAIFTVAERLELKRSLSRRTIVLPEWVTSTTDLPNHDSATQRAVNSFFQDIAASIRQQGATIVIYSRSDEEGRWIYQSVNQYLPQRLRATLKLDRPARIDLIFLAPSPTTE
;
A
#
# COMPACT_ATOMS: atom_id res chain seq x y z
N MET A 1 9.50 -36.26 1.87
CA MET A 1 8.60 -35.72 2.92
C MET A 1 9.38 -35.11 4.08
N GLU A 2 10.33 -35.81 4.71
CA GLU A 2 11.10 -35.29 5.87
C GLU A 2 11.73 -33.90 5.65
N GLN A 3 12.48 -33.74 4.56
CA GLN A 3 13.13 -32.46 4.22
C GLN A 3 12.12 -31.31 4.04
N ALA A 4 10.91 -31.61 3.54
CA ALA A 4 9.87 -30.61 3.36
C ALA A 4 9.32 -30.11 4.70
N HIS A 5 9.09 -31.03 5.65
CA HIS A 5 8.64 -30.68 6.99
C HIS A 5 9.71 -29.90 7.77
N GLN A 6 10.98 -30.29 7.64
CA GLN A 6 12.08 -29.54 8.24
C GLN A 6 12.15 -28.11 7.68
N ALA A 7 12.05 -27.95 6.36
CA ALA A 7 12.05 -26.64 5.73
C ALA A 7 10.85 -25.76 6.15
N MET A 8 9.68 -26.37 6.41
CA MET A 8 8.52 -25.67 7.00
C MET A 8 8.83 -25.13 8.40
N GLN A 9 9.47 -25.94 9.25
CA GLN A 9 9.86 -25.54 10.61
C GLN A 9 10.91 -24.41 10.59
N ASP A 10 11.84 -24.48 9.65
CA ASP A 10 12.90 -23.49 9.46
C ASP A 10 12.42 -22.21 8.75
N ARG A 11 11.12 -22.12 8.40
CA ARG A 11 10.49 -21.04 7.62
C ARG A 11 11.12 -20.80 6.25
N LEU A 12 11.79 -21.82 5.70
CA LEU A 12 12.27 -21.84 4.32
C LEU A 12 11.12 -22.30 3.41
N LEU A 13 10.11 -21.46 3.21
CA LEU A 13 8.85 -21.88 2.58
C LEU A 13 8.95 -21.94 1.05
N THR A 14 9.39 -20.83 0.43
CA THR A 14 9.55 -20.68 -1.03
C THR A 14 10.92 -20.12 -1.41
N GLU A 15 11.75 -19.81 -0.42
CA GLU A 15 13.08 -19.27 -0.61
C GLU A 15 14.06 -19.99 0.34
N PRO A 16 15.32 -20.19 -0.09
CA PRO A 16 15.83 -19.97 -1.45
C PRO A 16 15.38 -21.08 -2.42
N GLU A 17 15.46 -20.86 -3.74
CA GLU A 17 14.77 -21.65 -4.79
C GLU A 17 14.96 -23.18 -4.72
N ASP A 18 16.13 -23.65 -4.27
CA ASP A 18 16.56 -25.05 -4.34
C ASP A 18 16.55 -25.81 -2.99
N ARG A 19 16.23 -25.13 -1.89
CA ARG A 19 16.23 -25.71 -0.54
C ARG A 19 15.15 -25.10 0.35
N ASN A 20 13.91 -25.22 -0.11
CA ASN A 20 12.73 -24.76 0.59
C ASN A 20 11.64 -25.85 0.60
N ALA A 21 10.62 -25.68 1.44
CA ALA A 21 9.52 -26.62 1.61
C ALA A 21 8.78 -26.87 0.29
N LEU A 22 8.49 -25.81 -0.47
CA LEU A 22 7.84 -25.92 -1.79
C LEU A 22 8.67 -26.75 -2.77
N PHE A 23 10.00 -26.56 -2.82
CA PHE A 23 10.91 -27.36 -3.64
C PHE A 23 10.78 -28.84 -3.31
N TYR A 24 10.90 -29.19 -2.03
CA TYR A 24 10.81 -30.60 -1.60
C TYR A 24 9.43 -31.20 -1.86
N TYR A 25 8.34 -30.47 -1.62
CA TYR A 25 7.00 -30.95 -1.95
C TYR A 25 6.82 -31.15 -3.46
N ARG A 26 7.32 -30.23 -4.30
CA ARG A 26 7.29 -30.39 -5.76
C ARG A 26 8.10 -31.58 -6.24
N SER A 27 9.28 -31.85 -5.66
CA SER A 27 10.07 -33.04 -5.96
C SER A 27 9.31 -34.33 -5.65
N VAL A 28 8.56 -34.37 -4.54
CA VAL A 28 7.68 -35.51 -4.23
C VAL A 28 6.58 -35.66 -5.29
N LEU A 29 5.94 -34.56 -5.70
CA LEU A 29 4.87 -34.58 -6.70
C LEU A 29 5.35 -34.93 -8.12
N GLN A 30 6.63 -34.72 -8.44
CA GLN A 30 7.21 -35.20 -9.70
C GLN A 30 7.28 -36.73 -9.76
N ILE A 31 7.42 -37.39 -8.60
CA ILE A 31 7.48 -38.86 -8.49
C ILE A 31 6.07 -39.43 -8.34
N ASP A 32 5.25 -38.85 -7.46
CA ASP A 32 3.85 -39.21 -7.26
C ASP A 32 2.96 -37.95 -7.30
N PRO A 33 2.33 -37.66 -8.46
CA PRO A 33 1.46 -36.50 -8.62
C PRO A 33 0.23 -36.49 -7.70
N HIS A 34 -0.14 -37.63 -7.10
CA HIS A 34 -1.30 -37.77 -6.24
C HIS A 34 -0.94 -37.84 -4.75
N HIS A 35 0.34 -37.64 -4.39
CA HIS A 35 0.82 -37.74 -3.02
C HIS A 35 0.12 -36.71 -2.11
N HIS A 36 -0.85 -37.17 -1.32
CA HIS A 36 -1.73 -36.32 -0.50
C HIS A 36 -0.94 -35.36 0.40
N GLY A 37 0.03 -35.88 1.16
CA GLY A 37 0.80 -35.05 2.10
C GLY A 37 1.63 -33.94 1.45
N ALA A 38 2.00 -34.09 0.17
CA ALA A 38 2.77 -33.07 -0.53
C ALA A 38 1.86 -31.96 -1.06
N ARG A 39 0.66 -32.33 -1.54
CA ARG A 39 -0.38 -31.36 -1.92
C ARG A 39 -0.85 -30.56 -0.71
N GLU A 40 -1.06 -31.24 0.41
CA GLU A 40 -1.42 -30.61 1.69
C GLU A 40 -0.33 -29.67 2.19
N GLY A 41 0.94 -30.06 2.11
CA GLY A 41 2.06 -29.18 2.47
C GLY A 41 2.13 -27.90 1.63
N ILE A 42 1.88 -27.99 0.33
CA ILE A 42 1.79 -26.80 -0.55
C ILE A 42 0.59 -25.93 -0.14
N HIS A 43 -0.55 -26.53 0.19
CA HIS A 43 -1.73 -25.80 0.68
C HIS A 43 -1.41 -25.02 1.97
N GLN A 44 -0.72 -25.64 2.93
CA GLN A 44 -0.30 -24.97 4.17
C GLN A 44 0.65 -23.79 3.94
N ILE A 45 1.56 -23.89 2.95
CA ILE A 45 2.42 -22.76 2.55
C ILE A 45 1.57 -21.58 2.07
N VAL A 46 0.56 -21.86 1.23
CA VAL A 46 -0.38 -20.83 0.74
C VAL A 46 -1.11 -20.18 1.91
N GLU A 47 -1.72 -20.95 2.81
CA GLU A 47 -2.47 -20.43 3.96
C GLU A 47 -1.62 -19.54 4.86
N LEU A 48 -0.36 -19.92 5.10
CA LEU A 48 0.56 -19.13 5.92
C LEU A 48 0.88 -17.77 5.29
N TYR A 49 1.13 -17.73 3.98
CA TYR A 49 1.34 -16.46 3.28
C TYR A 49 0.08 -15.61 3.22
N LEU A 50 -1.10 -16.22 3.02
CA LEU A 50 -2.36 -15.48 3.05
C LEU A 50 -2.65 -14.89 4.43
N THR A 51 -2.28 -15.59 5.51
CA THR A 51 -2.37 -15.06 6.87
C THR A 51 -1.51 -13.81 7.04
N TRP A 52 -0.23 -13.85 6.64
CA TRP A 52 0.64 -12.67 6.70
C TRP A 52 0.20 -11.55 5.76
N ALA A 53 -0.41 -11.87 4.61
CA ALA A 53 -0.99 -10.90 3.71
C ALA A 53 -2.14 -10.14 4.39
N LEU A 54 -3.03 -10.85 5.08
CA LEU A 54 -4.15 -10.26 5.83
C LEU A 54 -3.66 -9.36 6.98
N GLU A 55 -2.68 -9.81 7.76
CA GLU A 55 -2.04 -8.98 8.80
C GLU A 55 -1.45 -7.70 8.21
N ALA A 56 -0.71 -7.81 7.11
CA ALA A 56 -0.13 -6.66 6.42
C ALA A 56 -1.19 -5.73 5.81
N ILE A 57 -2.35 -6.25 5.39
CA ILE A 57 -3.49 -5.43 4.94
C ILE A 57 -4.06 -4.62 6.09
N ASP A 58 -4.23 -5.25 7.26
CA ASP A 58 -4.80 -4.60 8.43
C ASP A 58 -3.85 -3.51 8.97
N ASP A 59 -2.53 -3.72 8.87
CA ASP A 59 -1.48 -2.73 9.17
C ASP A 59 -1.29 -1.64 8.09
N LEU A 60 -2.08 -1.67 7.01
CA LEU A 60 -1.92 -0.82 5.80
C LEU A 60 -0.53 -0.95 5.11
N ALA A 61 0.20 -2.03 5.39
CA ALA A 61 1.48 -2.37 4.78
C ALA A 61 1.30 -3.02 3.39
N PHE A 62 0.64 -2.32 2.47
CA PHE A 62 0.19 -2.86 1.18
C PHE A 62 1.30 -3.44 0.29
N THR A 63 2.52 -2.91 0.35
CA THR A 63 3.68 -3.48 -0.38
C THR A 63 4.04 -4.86 0.16
N LYS A 64 4.03 -5.01 1.49
CA LYS A 64 4.31 -6.28 2.17
C LYS A 64 3.20 -7.30 1.92
N ALA A 65 1.94 -6.87 1.94
CA ALA A 65 0.80 -7.71 1.59
C ALA A 65 0.89 -8.26 0.15
N ASN A 66 1.26 -7.42 -0.82
CA ASN A 66 1.48 -7.87 -2.21
C ASN A 66 2.60 -8.92 -2.29
N LEU A 67 3.73 -8.69 -1.61
CA LEU A 67 4.83 -9.67 -1.57
C LEU A 67 4.35 -11.03 -1.03
N TRP A 68 3.50 -11.04 0.00
CA TRP A 68 2.94 -12.28 0.53
C TRP A 68 1.99 -12.97 -0.45
N LEU A 69 1.15 -12.22 -1.17
CA LEU A 69 0.31 -12.77 -2.22
C LEU A 69 1.13 -13.37 -3.38
N GLU A 70 2.21 -12.71 -3.78
CA GLU A 70 3.14 -13.23 -4.78
C GLU A 70 3.76 -14.55 -4.33
N ARG A 71 4.19 -14.65 -3.07
CA ARG A 71 4.75 -15.89 -2.51
C ARG A 71 3.71 -17.02 -2.36
N ALA A 72 2.47 -16.69 -2.02
CA ALA A 72 1.37 -17.64 -2.05
C ALA A 72 1.15 -18.17 -3.49
N ALA A 73 1.14 -17.27 -4.47
CA ALA A 73 1.00 -17.63 -5.88
C ALA A 73 2.20 -18.44 -6.42
N LEU A 74 3.40 -18.25 -5.88
CA LEU A 74 4.54 -19.12 -6.20
C LEU A 74 4.29 -20.57 -5.78
N ALA A 75 3.59 -20.80 -4.67
CA ALA A 75 3.25 -22.14 -4.18
C ALA A 75 2.12 -22.77 -4.99
N ASP A 76 0.97 -22.10 -5.08
CA ASP A 76 -0.16 -22.49 -5.93
C ASP A 76 -0.83 -21.25 -6.56
N PRO A 77 -0.56 -20.96 -7.85
CA PRO A 77 -1.15 -19.82 -8.55
C PRO A 77 -2.67 -19.89 -8.71
N LYS A 78 -3.28 -21.07 -8.56
CA LYS A 78 -4.70 -21.30 -8.79
C LYS A 78 -5.52 -21.35 -7.50
N ALA A 79 -4.88 -21.16 -6.34
CA ALA A 79 -5.56 -21.17 -5.05
C ALA A 79 -6.61 -20.03 -5.02
N PRO A 80 -7.92 -20.34 -4.92
CA PRO A 80 -8.98 -19.32 -5.01
C PRO A 80 -8.87 -18.24 -3.92
N ALA A 81 -8.35 -18.61 -2.74
CA ALA A 81 -8.18 -17.69 -1.62
C ALA A 81 -7.20 -16.54 -1.91
N ILE A 82 -6.27 -16.70 -2.85
CA ILE A 82 -5.37 -15.61 -3.29
C ILE A 82 -6.19 -14.47 -3.88
N PHE A 83 -7.17 -14.79 -4.73
CA PHE A 83 -8.03 -13.78 -5.36
C PHE A 83 -8.84 -13.02 -4.30
N THR A 84 -9.43 -13.73 -3.33
CA THR A 84 -10.21 -13.12 -2.25
C THR A 84 -9.37 -12.17 -1.40
N VAL A 85 -8.13 -12.55 -1.05
CA VAL A 85 -7.25 -11.67 -0.27
C VAL A 85 -6.75 -10.49 -1.12
N ALA A 86 -6.52 -10.68 -2.41
CA ALA A 86 -6.17 -9.59 -3.33
C ALA A 86 -7.31 -8.56 -3.48
N GLU A 87 -8.57 -8.99 -3.56
CA GLU A 87 -9.73 -8.08 -3.55
C GLU A 87 -9.80 -7.30 -2.24
N ARG A 88 -9.60 -7.97 -1.10
CA ARG A 88 -9.57 -7.31 0.22
C ARG A 88 -8.44 -6.28 0.32
N LEU A 89 -7.26 -6.60 -0.23
CA LEU A 89 -6.13 -5.68 -0.30
C LEU A 89 -6.50 -4.40 -1.07
N GLU A 90 -7.05 -4.53 -2.28
CA GLU A 90 -7.40 -3.39 -3.12
C GLU A 90 -8.56 -2.58 -2.53
N LEU A 91 -9.55 -3.25 -1.93
CA LEU A 91 -10.61 -2.56 -1.19
C LEU A 91 -10.03 -1.74 -0.02
N LYS A 92 -9.21 -2.35 0.84
CA LYS A 92 -8.60 -1.64 1.98
C LYS A 92 -7.72 -0.49 1.52
N ARG A 93 -6.95 -0.68 0.45
CA ARG A 93 -6.10 0.34 -0.17
C ARG A 93 -6.90 1.52 -0.71
N SER A 94 -8.00 1.26 -1.40
CA SER A 94 -8.88 2.31 -1.92
C SER A 94 -9.56 3.09 -0.79
N LEU A 95 -10.03 2.42 0.27
CA LEU A 95 -10.62 3.07 1.45
C LEU A 95 -9.59 3.92 2.21
N SER A 96 -8.32 3.52 2.19
CA SER A 96 -7.23 4.24 2.86
C SER A 96 -6.63 5.35 2.00
N ARG A 97 -7.12 5.55 0.78
CA ARG A 97 -6.68 6.62 -0.12
C ARG A 97 -7.85 7.54 -0.44
N ARG A 98 -7.64 8.85 -0.27
CA ARG A 98 -8.55 9.87 -0.77
C ARG A 98 -7.84 10.76 -1.78
N THR A 99 -8.31 10.74 -3.02
CA THR A 99 -7.81 11.62 -4.08
C THR A 99 -8.60 12.93 -4.10
N ILE A 100 -7.88 14.05 -4.09
CA ILE A 100 -8.41 15.40 -4.24
C ILE A 100 -7.82 15.97 -5.52
N VAL A 101 -8.62 16.10 -6.58
CA VAL A 101 -8.22 16.84 -7.77
C VAL A 101 -8.25 18.32 -7.44
N LEU A 102 -7.15 19.03 -7.69
CA LEU A 102 -7.06 20.45 -7.40
C LEU A 102 -7.92 21.21 -8.42
N PRO A 103 -8.87 22.04 -7.98
CA PRO A 103 -9.63 22.89 -8.87
C PRO A 103 -8.74 23.89 -9.61
N GLU A 104 -9.15 24.29 -10.81
CA GLU A 104 -8.41 25.27 -11.62
C GLU A 104 -8.23 26.62 -10.91
N TRP A 105 -9.20 27.04 -10.10
CA TRP A 105 -9.10 28.26 -9.29
C TRP A 105 -8.02 28.18 -8.20
N VAL A 106 -7.57 26.97 -7.82
CA VAL A 106 -6.43 26.77 -6.90
C VAL A 106 -5.12 26.79 -7.67
N THR A 107 -5.01 26.01 -8.75
CA THR A 107 -3.74 25.86 -9.51
C THR A 107 -3.34 27.12 -10.27
N SER A 108 -4.32 27.88 -10.78
CA SER A 108 -4.07 29.15 -11.48
C SER A 108 -3.45 30.22 -10.59
N THR A 109 -3.49 30.04 -9.26
CA THR A 109 -2.86 31.01 -8.36
C THR A 109 -1.34 31.02 -8.40
N THR A 110 -0.73 29.92 -8.85
CA THR A 110 0.73 29.83 -9.00
C THR A 110 1.28 30.64 -10.18
N ASP A 111 0.46 30.99 -11.18
CA ASP A 111 0.92 31.60 -12.43
C ASP A 111 0.80 33.14 -12.47
N LEU A 112 0.10 33.75 -11.51
CA LEU A 112 -0.32 35.15 -11.60
C LEU A 112 0.09 35.94 -10.35
N PRO A 113 0.89 37.02 -10.49
CA PRO A 113 1.48 37.73 -9.35
C PRO A 113 0.54 38.69 -8.59
N ASN A 114 -0.77 38.72 -8.88
CA ASN A 114 -1.66 39.76 -8.34
C ASN A 114 -3.11 39.28 -8.12
N HIS A 115 -3.30 38.26 -7.26
CA HIS A 115 -4.64 37.81 -6.87
C HIS A 115 -5.32 38.81 -5.93
N ASP A 116 -6.64 38.92 -6.05
CA ASP A 116 -7.41 39.66 -5.06
C ASP A 116 -7.37 38.95 -3.68
N SER A 117 -7.63 39.72 -2.63
CA SER A 117 -7.63 39.20 -1.25
C SER A 117 -8.71 38.15 -0.99
N ALA A 118 -9.73 38.02 -1.83
CA ALA A 118 -10.79 37.03 -1.68
C ALA A 118 -10.37 35.66 -2.24
N THR A 119 -9.76 35.61 -3.43
CA THR A 119 -9.18 34.41 -4.03
C THR A 119 -8.11 33.82 -3.12
N GLN A 120 -7.20 34.64 -2.59
CA GLN A 120 -6.17 34.14 -1.67
C GLN A 120 -6.78 33.55 -0.39
N ARG A 121 -7.84 34.16 0.15
CA ARG A 121 -8.57 33.62 1.30
C ARG A 121 -9.24 32.29 0.99
N ALA A 122 -9.86 32.16 -0.18
CA ALA A 122 -10.49 30.91 -0.63
C ALA A 122 -9.45 29.78 -0.78
N VAL A 123 -8.30 30.08 -1.39
CA VAL A 123 -7.21 29.10 -1.56
C VAL A 123 -6.64 28.66 -0.20
N ASN A 124 -6.42 29.63 0.70
CA ASN A 124 -5.96 29.34 2.05
C ASN A 124 -6.95 28.46 2.82
N SER A 125 -8.25 28.75 2.74
CA SER A 125 -9.31 27.94 3.36
C SER A 125 -9.32 26.51 2.82
N PHE A 126 -9.16 26.32 1.51
CA PHE A 126 -9.13 25.00 0.89
C PHE A 126 -7.96 24.15 1.41
N PHE A 127 -6.75 24.72 1.49
CA PHE A 127 -5.60 23.99 2.04
C PHE A 127 -5.69 23.78 3.55
N GLN A 128 -6.36 24.68 4.27
CA GLN A 128 -6.64 24.53 5.69
C GLN A 128 -7.57 23.33 5.95
N ASP A 129 -8.59 23.11 5.12
CA ASP A 129 -9.50 21.95 5.23
C ASP A 129 -8.77 20.62 4.96
N ILE A 130 -7.85 20.62 3.99
CA ILE A 130 -6.99 19.47 3.71
C ILE A 130 -6.08 19.19 4.91
N ALA A 131 -5.44 20.22 5.45
CA ALA A 131 -4.58 20.08 6.62
C ALA A 131 -5.36 19.61 7.86
N ALA A 132 -6.60 20.07 8.05
CA ALA A 132 -7.48 19.59 9.11
C ALA A 132 -7.76 18.08 8.97
N SER A 133 -8.05 17.62 7.76
CA SER A 133 -8.24 16.19 7.46
C SER A 133 -6.99 15.36 7.79
N ILE A 134 -5.80 15.85 7.42
CA ILE A 134 -4.51 15.21 7.73
C ILE A 134 -4.28 15.14 9.24
N ARG A 135 -4.59 16.20 9.98
CA ARG A 135 -4.43 16.24 11.45
C ARG A 135 -5.36 15.29 12.18
N GLN A 136 -6.60 15.17 11.73
CA GLN A 136 -7.60 14.35 12.41
C GLN A 136 -7.37 12.86 12.20
N GLN A 137 -6.96 12.45 11.00
CA GLN A 137 -6.91 11.04 10.62
C GLN A 137 -5.47 10.50 10.51
N GLY A 138 -4.46 11.37 10.47
CA GLY A 138 -3.08 10.99 10.22
C GLY A 138 -2.89 10.52 8.79
N ALA A 139 -2.32 11.36 7.93
CA ALA A 139 -2.08 11.00 6.54
C ALA A 139 -0.71 11.47 6.04
N THR A 140 -0.16 10.68 5.12
CA THR A 140 0.89 11.15 4.21
C THR A 140 0.25 11.57 2.89
N ILE A 141 0.95 12.36 2.09
CA ILE A 141 0.40 12.80 0.80
C ILE A 141 1.31 12.48 -0.37
N VAL A 142 0.71 12.28 -1.54
CA VAL A 142 1.39 12.34 -2.83
C VAL A 142 0.80 13.51 -3.60
N ILE A 143 1.66 14.46 -3.98
CA ILE A 143 1.27 15.62 -4.77
C ILE A 143 1.65 15.34 -6.21
N TYR A 144 0.67 15.44 -7.10
CA TYR A 144 0.86 15.43 -8.53
C TYR A 144 0.70 16.85 -9.05
N SER A 145 1.68 17.33 -9.81
CA SER A 145 1.73 18.69 -10.34
C SER A 145 2.27 18.72 -11.77
N ARG A 146 2.02 19.80 -12.50
CA ARG A 146 2.59 20.02 -13.85
C ARG A 146 4.06 20.45 -13.82
N SER A 147 4.55 20.95 -12.69
CA SER A 147 5.95 21.36 -12.49
C SER A 147 6.39 21.16 -11.04
N ASP A 148 7.70 21.18 -10.82
CA ASP A 148 8.30 21.11 -9.48
C ASP A 148 7.96 22.34 -8.63
N GLU A 149 7.89 23.52 -9.24
CA GLU A 149 7.54 24.78 -8.56
C GLU A 149 6.11 24.73 -8.02
N GLU A 150 5.15 24.28 -8.85
CA GLU A 150 3.77 24.09 -8.43
C GLU A 150 3.68 23.02 -7.33
N GLY A 151 4.39 21.90 -7.47
CA GLY A 151 4.41 20.84 -6.46
C GLY A 151 4.95 21.32 -5.11
N ARG A 152 6.00 22.14 -5.10
CA ARG A 152 6.57 22.76 -3.90
C ARG A 152 5.62 23.80 -3.29
N TRP A 153 4.95 24.59 -4.11
CA TRP A 153 3.94 25.54 -3.65
C TRP A 153 2.76 24.81 -2.99
N ILE A 154 2.21 23.77 -3.62
CA ILE A 154 1.13 22.94 -3.03
C ILE A 154 1.58 22.37 -1.68
N TYR A 155 2.81 21.82 -1.63
CA TYR A 155 3.39 21.30 -0.39
C TYR A 155 3.44 22.35 0.71
N GLN A 156 3.99 23.53 0.43
CA GLN A 156 4.08 24.64 1.39
C GLN A 156 2.69 25.11 1.84
N SER A 157 1.75 25.19 0.91
CA SER A 157 0.37 25.62 1.15
C SER A 157 -0.38 24.73 2.13
N VAL A 158 -0.12 23.41 2.13
CA VAL A 158 -0.67 22.48 3.12
C VAL A 158 0.18 22.48 4.40
N ASN A 159 1.50 22.40 4.27
CA ASN A 159 2.42 22.22 5.40
C ASN A 159 2.41 23.38 6.40
N GLN A 160 2.10 24.61 5.96
CA GLN A 160 2.00 25.78 6.85
C GLN A 160 0.92 25.63 7.94
N TYR A 161 -0.09 24.79 7.72
CA TYR A 161 -1.20 24.57 8.66
C TYR A 161 -0.98 23.34 9.56
N LEU A 162 0.18 22.68 9.44
CA LEU A 162 0.51 21.47 10.19
C LEU A 162 1.57 21.76 11.25
N PRO A 163 1.42 21.22 12.47
CA PRO A 163 2.38 21.46 13.56
C PRO A 163 3.71 20.73 13.32
N GLN A 164 3.71 19.67 12.53
CA GLN A 164 4.89 18.88 12.18
C GLN A 164 5.03 18.81 10.66
N ARG A 165 6.26 18.59 10.19
CA ARG A 165 6.57 18.48 8.77
C ARG A 165 5.77 17.35 8.14
N LEU A 166 4.98 17.69 7.12
CA LEU A 166 4.22 16.73 6.35
C LEU A 166 5.14 15.80 5.56
N ARG A 167 4.91 14.49 5.67
CA ARG A 167 5.50 13.50 4.78
C ARG A 167 4.77 13.55 3.45
N ALA A 168 5.47 14.04 2.42
CA ALA A 168 4.95 14.22 1.09
C ALA A 168 5.90 13.66 0.03
N THR A 169 5.34 13.10 -1.04
CA THR A 169 6.06 12.72 -2.25
C THR A 169 5.57 13.58 -3.40
N LEU A 170 6.48 14.16 -4.19
CA LEU A 170 6.14 14.94 -5.38
C LEU A 170 6.25 14.07 -6.64
N LYS A 171 5.30 14.19 -7.55
CA LYS A 171 5.28 13.53 -8.85
C LYS A 171 4.80 14.49 -9.94
N LEU A 172 5.37 14.37 -11.13
CA LEU A 172 4.93 15.14 -12.30
C LEU A 172 3.81 14.37 -13.02
N ASP A 173 2.59 14.91 -13.00
CA ASP A 173 1.42 14.33 -13.67
C ASP A 173 0.28 15.36 -13.78
N ARG A 174 -0.72 15.07 -14.62
CA ARG A 174 -1.94 15.89 -14.78
C ARG A 174 -3.21 15.04 -14.67
N PRO A 175 -4.33 15.60 -14.15
CA PRO A 175 -4.45 16.92 -13.53
C PRO A 175 -3.71 16.99 -12.19
N ALA A 176 -3.43 18.21 -11.72
CA ALA A 176 -2.85 18.41 -10.41
C ALA A 176 -3.80 17.84 -9.34
N ARG A 177 -3.27 17.02 -8.43
CA ARG A 177 -4.07 16.33 -7.41
C ARG A 177 -3.23 16.01 -6.18
N ILE A 178 -3.90 15.87 -5.05
CA ILE A 178 -3.33 15.39 -3.79
C ILE A 178 -3.98 14.05 -3.48
N ASP A 179 -3.20 12.99 -3.44
CA ASP A 179 -3.61 11.72 -2.85
C ASP A 179 -3.26 11.75 -1.36
N LEU A 180 -4.28 11.77 -0.52
CA LEU A 180 -4.16 11.51 0.92
C LEU A 180 -4.08 10.01 1.13
N ILE A 181 -3.04 9.55 1.83
CA ILE A 181 -2.84 8.16 2.21
C ILE A 181 -2.91 8.09 3.73
N PHE A 182 -4.04 7.59 4.24
CA PHE A 182 -4.29 7.46 5.67
C PHE A 182 -3.40 6.38 6.28
N LEU A 183 -2.92 6.66 7.48
CA LEU A 183 -2.08 5.75 8.25
C LEU A 183 -2.96 4.85 9.12
N ALA A 184 -2.43 3.67 9.46
CA ALA A 184 -3.11 2.79 10.40
C ALA A 184 -3.22 3.52 11.75
N PRO A 185 -4.35 3.38 12.47
CA PRO A 185 -4.41 3.86 13.84
C PRO A 185 -3.27 3.18 14.61
N SER A 186 -2.43 3.97 15.28
CA SER A 186 -1.39 3.39 16.12
C SER A 186 -2.06 2.49 17.16
N PRO A 187 -1.59 1.24 17.37
CA PRO A 187 -2.13 0.43 18.44
C PRO A 187 -1.96 1.21 19.73
N THR A 188 -3.09 1.51 20.39
CA THR A 188 -3.09 2.09 21.73
C THR A 188 -2.26 1.13 22.59
N THR A 189 -1.07 1.56 22.98
CA THR A 189 -0.29 0.82 23.96
C THR A 189 -1.00 1.06 25.29
N GLU A 190 -1.89 0.15 25.67
CA GLU A 190 -2.37 0.00 27.05
C GLU A 190 -1.34 -0.75 27.89
#